data_AF-A0A0A1XPV1-F1
#
_entry.id   AF-A0A0A1XPV1-F1
#
_cell.length_a   1.000
_cell.length_b   1.000
_cell.length_c   1.000
_cell.angle_alpha   90.00
_cell.angle_beta   90.00
_cell.angle_gamma   90.00
#
_symmetry.space_group_name_H-M   'P 1'
#
loop_
_entity.id
_entity.type
_entity.pdbx_description
1 polymer ?
#
loop_
_entity_poly.entity_id
_entity_poly.type
_entity_poly.pdbx_seq_one_letter_code
_entity_poly.pdbx_strand_id
1 'polypeptide(L)'
;MAGVPIHKYFVVFLLLIGLACTHADNIEKSEIDKETLTARSRLFDSMFEDELNLTKYAFERGNEICHKLHDEQVHKNETSEELDNREMLLTACATRVVNRLDPIASRRGDHPDEIPWRKYGFEDIRKVMDQKYEEFYVKIVRQIDEYVKGLTAEEHSRMTAENLKMWSSEIKNATTLATKDMAFRKYMRFNYFERGV
;
A
#
# COMPACT_ATOMS: atom_id res chain seq x y z
N MET A 1 -15.49 -20.66 -45.94
CA MET A 1 -14.43 -20.37 -44.95
C MET A 1 -14.75 -21.19 -43.72
N ALA A 2 -14.02 -22.30 -43.52
CA ALA A 2 -14.26 -23.24 -42.43
C ALA A 2 -13.58 -22.72 -41.16
N GLY A 3 -14.38 -22.44 -40.13
CA GLY A 3 -13.87 -22.05 -38.81
C GLY A 3 -13.11 -23.22 -38.19
N VAL A 4 -11.81 -23.01 -37.97
CA VAL A 4 -10.95 -23.94 -37.23
C VAL A 4 -11.48 -24.06 -35.80
N PRO A 5 -11.62 -25.27 -35.22
CA PRO A 5 -12.16 -25.43 -33.87
C PRO A 5 -11.06 -25.11 -32.84
N ILE A 6 -10.96 -23.83 -32.49
CA ILE A 6 -10.02 -23.27 -31.47
C ILE A 6 -10.12 -24.03 -30.14
N HIS A 7 -11.28 -24.63 -29.85
CA HIS A 7 -11.57 -25.37 -28.62
C HIS A 7 -10.67 -26.61 -28.42
N LYS A 8 -10.23 -27.31 -29.47
CA LYS A 8 -9.42 -28.53 -29.30
C LYS A 8 -8.00 -28.22 -28.82
N TYR A 9 -7.41 -27.13 -29.31
CA TYR A 9 -6.09 -26.69 -28.86
C TYR A 9 -6.13 -26.12 -27.44
N PHE A 10 -7.23 -25.47 -27.07
CA PHE A 10 -7.44 -24.95 -25.72
C PHE A 10 -7.51 -26.08 -24.67
N VAL A 11 -8.20 -27.17 -24.97
CA VAL A 11 -8.30 -28.33 -24.07
C VAL A 11 -6.94 -29.02 -23.90
N VAL A 12 -6.17 -29.18 -24.99
CA VAL A 12 -4.82 -29.76 -24.91
C VAL A 12 -3.88 -28.85 -24.12
N PHE A 13 -3.99 -27.53 -24.27
CA PHE A 13 -3.20 -26.57 -23.52
C PHE A 13 -3.53 -26.60 -22.02
N LEU A 14 -4.82 -26.69 -21.66
CA LEU A 14 -5.27 -26.85 -20.27
C LEU A 14 -4.83 -28.18 -19.66
N LEU A 15 -4.83 -29.27 -20.44
CA LEU A 15 -4.32 -30.57 -19.99
C LEU A 15 -2.80 -30.56 -19.80
N LEU A 16 -2.05 -29.86 -20.64
CA LEU A 16 -0.59 -29.69 -20.47
C LEU A 16 -0.25 -28.86 -19.24
N ILE A 17 -1.03 -27.81 -18.94
CA ILE A 17 -0.91 -27.06 -17.69
C ILE A 17 -1.24 -27.97 -16.49
N GLY A 18 -2.33 -28.75 -16.56
CA GLY A 18 -2.69 -29.71 -15.52
C GLY A 18 -1.63 -30.81 -15.28
N LEU A 19 -0.99 -31.30 -16.35
CA LEU A 19 0.09 -32.30 -16.24
C LEU A 19 1.38 -31.69 -15.68
N ALA A 20 1.72 -30.45 -16.07
CA ALA A 20 2.86 -29.73 -15.52
C ALA A 20 2.65 -29.38 -14.04
N CYS A 21 1.44 -29.01 -13.64
CA CYS A 21 1.09 -28.75 -12.24
C CYS A 21 1.14 -30.02 -11.37
N THR A 22 0.74 -31.19 -11.90
CA THR A 22 0.82 -32.46 -11.13
C THR A 22 2.24 -33.01 -11.01
N HIS A 23 3.16 -32.65 -11.92
CA HIS A 23 4.58 -33.03 -11.83
C HIS A 23 5.44 -32.05 -11.02
N ALA A 24 4.94 -30.84 -10.74
CA ALA A 24 5.59 -29.89 -9.84
C ALA A 24 5.45 -30.27 -8.35
N ASP A 25 4.51 -31.16 -8.00
CA ASP A 25 4.34 -31.68 -6.63
C ASP A 25 5.51 -32.57 -6.16
N ASN A 26 6.45 -32.92 -7.05
CA ASN A 26 7.70 -33.61 -6.69
C ASN A 26 8.87 -32.67 -6.36
N ILE A 27 8.64 -31.35 -6.31
CA ILE A 27 9.63 -30.43 -5.73
C ILE A 27 9.42 -30.47 -4.22
N GLU A 28 10.23 -31.32 -3.58
CA GLU A 28 10.69 -31.24 -2.20
C GLU A 28 9.84 -30.28 -1.35
N LYS A 29 8.79 -30.84 -0.78
CA LYS A 29 7.93 -30.19 0.20
C LYS A 29 8.80 -29.90 1.43
N SER A 30 9.60 -28.84 1.37
CA SER A 30 10.11 -28.15 2.54
C SER A 30 8.85 -27.87 3.33
N GLU A 31 8.62 -28.63 4.38
CA GLU A 31 7.58 -28.41 5.37
C GLU A 31 7.90 -27.03 5.98
N ILE A 32 7.45 -25.97 5.30
CA ILE A 32 7.39 -24.68 5.94
C ILE A 32 6.35 -24.92 7.03
N ASP A 33 6.82 -24.89 8.27
CA ASP A 33 5.96 -25.06 9.41
C ASP A 33 4.74 -24.14 9.24
N LYS A 34 3.56 -24.76 9.34
CA LYS A 34 2.28 -24.09 9.13
C LYS A 34 2.15 -22.90 10.10
N GLU A 35 2.75 -23.01 11.28
CA GLU A 35 2.81 -21.93 12.26
C GLU A 35 3.63 -20.75 11.74
N THR A 36 4.80 -20.99 11.15
CA THR A 36 5.65 -19.96 10.54
C THR A 36 4.97 -19.27 9.35
N LEU A 37 4.30 -20.03 8.48
CA LEU A 37 3.49 -19.43 7.40
C LEU A 37 2.39 -18.53 7.98
N THR A 38 1.71 -18.99 9.02
CA THR A 38 0.62 -18.24 9.66
C THR A 38 1.15 -16.98 10.34
N ALA A 39 2.26 -17.07 11.07
CA ALA A 39 2.91 -15.93 11.70
C ALA A 39 3.36 -14.88 10.67
N ARG A 40 3.89 -15.35 9.54
CA ARG A 40 4.29 -14.49 8.42
C ARG A 40 3.09 -13.76 7.81
N SER A 41 2.00 -14.46 7.51
CA SER A 41 0.80 -13.82 6.97
C SER A 41 0.25 -12.76 7.92
N ARG A 42 0.18 -13.07 9.22
CA ARG A 42 -0.24 -12.10 10.24
C ARG A 42 0.64 -10.86 10.30
N LEU A 43 1.96 -11.02 10.12
CA LEU A 43 2.87 -9.87 10.03
C LEU A 43 2.47 -8.98 8.86
N PHE A 44 2.36 -9.54 7.64
CA PHE A 44 1.97 -8.78 6.45
C PHE A 44 0.60 -8.11 6.57
N ASP A 45 -0.40 -8.84 7.04
CA ASP A 45 -1.75 -8.32 7.23
C ASP A 45 -1.77 -7.16 8.22
N SER A 46 -1.02 -7.25 9.33
CA SER A 46 -0.90 -6.15 10.29
C SER A 46 -0.23 -4.92 9.69
N MET A 47 0.82 -5.10 8.89
CA MET A 47 1.51 -3.96 8.25
C MET A 47 0.61 -3.27 7.22
N PHE A 48 -0.16 -4.06 6.47
CA PHE A 48 -1.13 -3.56 5.51
C PHE A 48 -2.29 -2.82 6.19
N GLU A 49 -2.83 -3.36 7.29
CA GLU A 49 -3.88 -2.70 8.06
C GLU A 49 -3.42 -1.34 8.62
N ASP A 50 -2.18 -1.27 9.10
CA ASP A 50 -1.59 -0.02 9.58
C ASP A 50 -1.43 1.02 8.45
N GLU A 51 -1.02 0.60 7.24
CA GLU A 51 -0.96 1.47 6.06
C GLU A 51 -2.35 1.97 5.64
N LEU A 52 -3.36 1.10 5.69
CA LEU A 52 -4.75 1.46 5.42
C LEU A 52 -5.26 2.50 6.42
N ASN A 53 -4.87 2.41 7.69
CA ASN A 53 -5.24 3.39 8.71
C ASN A 53 -4.64 4.77 8.43
N LEU A 54 -3.40 4.84 7.92
CA LEU A 54 -2.80 6.11 7.46
C LEU A 54 -3.59 6.70 6.29
N THR A 55 -3.93 5.86 5.31
CA THR A 55 -4.69 6.26 4.13
C THR A 55 -6.08 6.77 4.52
N LYS A 56 -6.78 6.05 5.39
CA LYS A 56 -8.09 6.44 5.91
C LYS A 56 -8.04 7.80 6.60
N TYR A 57 -7.08 8.00 7.50
CA TYR A 57 -6.90 9.29 8.16
C TYR A 57 -6.62 10.43 7.15
N ALA A 58 -5.79 10.18 6.14
CA ALA A 58 -5.52 11.17 5.11
C ALA A 58 -6.79 11.54 4.32
N PHE A 59 -7.63 10.57 3.96
CA PHE A 59 -8.91 10.82 3.30
C PHE A 59 -9.91 11.54 4.19
N GLU A 60 -10.02 11.19 5.47
CA GLU A 60 -10.86 11.90 6.44
C GLU A 60 -10.50 13.39 6.49
N ARG A 61 -9.21 13.71 6.63
CA ARG A 61 -8.72 15.10 6.64
C ARG A 61 -8.83 15.80 5.29
N GLY A 62 -8.62 15.06 4.20
CA GLY A 62 -8.80 15.57 2.84
C GLY A 62 -10.25 15.98 2.57
N ASN A 63 -11.20 15.14 2.98
CA ASN A 63 -12.62 15.44 2.88
C ASN A 63 -13.00 16.67 3.71
N GLU A 64 -12.53 16.78 4.95
CA GLU A 64 -12.77 17.96 5.79
C GLU A 64 -12.32 19.27 5.13
N ILE A 65 -11.13 19.29 4.52
CA ILE A 65 -10.63 20.47 3.78
C ILE A 65 -11.53 20.77 2.58
N CYS A 66 -11.85 19.74 1.79
CA CYS A 66 -12.57 19.90 0.54
C CYS A 66 -14.03 20.34 0.75
N HIS A 67 -14.68 19.86 1.80
CA HIS A 67 -16.00 20.35 2.20
C HIS A 67 -15.95 21.84 2.54
N LYS A 68 -15.01 22.27 3.39
CA LYS A 68 -14.86 23.70 3.75
C LYS A 68 -14.57 24.58 2.53
N LEU A 69 -13.71 24.11 1.62
CA LEU A 69 -13.39 24.83 0.39
C LEU A 69 -14.61 24.97 -0.53
N HIS A 70 -15.41 23.90 -0.64
CA HIS A 70 -16.58 23.87 -1.50
C HIS A 70 -17.75 24.68 -0.94
N ASP A 71 -18.00 24.61 0.37
CA ASP A 71 -19.09 25.37 1.01
C ASP A 71 -18.90 26.89 0.88
N GLU A 72 -17.65 27.39 0.87
CA GLU A 72 -17.35 28.80 0.55
C GLU A 72 -17.62 29.17 -0.92
N GLN A 73 -17.55 28.20 -1.85
CA GLN A 73 -17.81 28.42 -3.28
C GLN A 73 -19.31 28.32 -3.62
N VAL A 74 -20.05 27.46 -2.93
CA VAL A 74 -21.49 27.19 -3.14
C VAL A 74 -22.40 28.34 -2.73
N HIS A 75 -21.98 29.22 -1.81
CA HIS A 75 -22.72 30.46 -1.46
C HIS A 75 -22.89 31.46 -2.63
N LYS A 76 -22.59 31.05 -3.87
CA LYS A 76 -22.71 31.88 -5.07
C LYS A 76 -23.71 31.42 -6.12
N ASN A 77 -24.30 30.22 -6.10
CA ASN A 77 -25.43 29.78 -6.97
C ASN A 77 -25.73 28.29 -6.71
N GLU A 78 -27.01 27.86 -6.66
CA GLU A 78 -27.36 26.42 -6.70
C GLU A 78 -28.60 26.07 -7.56
N THR A 79 -28.53 24.95 -8.31
CA THR A 79 -29.62 24.15 -8.93
C THR A 79 -29.31 22.63 -8.89
N SER A 80 -30.32 21.74 -9.00
CA SER A 80 -30.24 20.32 -8.60
C SER A 80 -29.37 19.36 -9.43
N GLU A 81 -28.95 19.72 -10.66
CA GLU A 81 -27.97 18.94 -11.46
C GLU A 81 -26.53 19.01 -10.89
N GLU A 82 -26.31 19.91 -9.93
CA GLU A 82 -25.01 20.14 -9.30
C GLU A 82 -24.66 19.11 -8.22
N LEU A 83 -25.63 18.32 -7.73
CA LEU A 83 -25.41 17.39 -6.60
C LEU A 83 -24.59 16.15 -6.96
N ASP A 84 -24.82 15.51 -8.11
CA ASP A 84 -24.00 14.38 -8.56
C ASP A 84 -22.60 14.86 -8.98
N ASN A 85 -22.49 16.06 -9.55
CA ASN A 85 -21.20 16.70 -9.81
C ASN A 85 -20.46 17.04 -8.51
N ARG A 86 -21.18 17.36 -7.42
CA ARG A 86 -20.60 17.73 -6.13
C ARG A 86 -19.84 16.58 -5.47
N GLU A 87 -20.40 15.38 -5.42
CA GLU A 87 -19.71 14.22 -4.82
C GLU A 87 -18.43 13.87 -5.59
N MET A 88 -18.49 13.89 -6.92
CA MET A 88 -17.33 13.66 -7.79
C MET A 88 -16.25 14.73 -7.59
N LEU A 89 -16.63 16.01 -7.50
CA LEU A 89 -15.72 17.13 -7.26
C LEU A 89 -15.05 17.06 -5.89
N LEU A 90 -15.81 16.72 -4.84
CA LEU A 90 -15.28 16.53 -3.49
C LEU A 90 -14.30 15.36 -3.43
N THR A 91 -14.63 14.24 -4.06
CA THR A 91 -13.76 13.06 -4.14
C THR A 91 -12.45 13.39 -4.89
N ALA A 92 -12.54 14.08 -6.02
CA ALA A 92 -11.37 14.50 -6.79
C ALA A 92 -10.51 15.50 -5.99
N CYS A 93 -11.14 16.41 -5.25
CA CYS A 93 -10.45 17.32 -4.35
C CYS A 93 -9.71 16.55 -3.24
N ALA A 94 -10.39 15.65 -2.53
CA ALA A 94 -9.81 14.89 -1.43
C ALA A 94 -8.66 14.01 -1.91
N THR A 95 -8.81 13.38 -3.07
CA THR A 95 -7.73 12.61 -3.72
C THR A 95 -6.50 13.48 -3.97
N ARG A 96 -6.68 14.72 -4.47
CA ARG A 96 -5.55 15.66 -4.64
C ARG A 96 -4.93 16.00 -3.29
N VAL A 97 -5.72 16.28 -2.25
CA VAL A 97 -5.19 16.58 -0.91
C VAL A 97 -4.37 15.40 -0.38
N VAL A 98 -4.89 14.18 -0.45
CA VAL A 98 -4.21 12.95 -0.02
C VAL A 98 -2.89 12.76 -0.76
N ASN A 99 -2.87 12.93 -2.07
CA ASN A 99 -1.64 12.85 -2.87
C ASN A 99 -0.57 13.88 -2.46
N ARG A 100 -0.95 14.98 -1.82
CA ARG A 100 -0.04 16.01 -1.30
C ARG A 100 0.38 15.77 0.15
N LEU A 101 -0.30 14.88 0.87
CA LEU A 101 0.11 14.39 2.19
C LEU A 101 1.14 13.26 2.09
N ASP A 102 1.15 12.54 0.97
CA ASP A 102 2.09 11.47 0.66
C ASP A 102 3.57 11.93 0.84
N PRO A 103 4.39 11.18 1.61
CA PRO A 103 5.81 11.46 1.78
C PRO A 103 6.61 11.53 0.47
N ILE A 104 6.21 10.79 -0.57
CA ILE A 104 6.91 10.78 -1.87
C ILE A 104 6.40 11.86 -2.83
N ALA A 105 5.46 12.72 -2.40
CA ALA A 105 4.90 13.78 -3.23
C ALA A 105 5.98 14.76 -3.73
N SER A 106 6.00 15.01 -5.04
CA SER A 106 6.92 15.97 -5.65
C SER A 106 6.62 17.40 -5.21
N ARG A 107 7.64 18.25 -5.00
CA ARG A 107 7.46 19.68 -4.65
C ARG A 107 6.59 19.93 -3.40
N ARG A 108 6.71 19.08 -2.38
CA ARG A 108 5.95 19.18 -1.13
C ARG A 108 6.16 20.55 -0.50
N GLY A 109 5.08 21.28 -0.20
CA GLY A 109 5.14 22.58 0.43
C GLY A 109 5.15 23.79 -0.51
N ASP A 110 5.27 23.61 -1.83
CA ASP A 110 5.31 24.72 -2.81
C ASP A 110 4.40 24.51 -4.02
N HIS A 111 3.42 23.60 -3.91
CA HIS A 111 2.52 23.32 -5.03
C HIS A 111 1.33 24.29 -5.07
N PRO A 112 0.95 24.84 -6.24
CA PRO A 112 -0.16 25.79 -6.37
C PRO A 112 -1.48 25.29 -5.78
N ASP A 113 -1.79 24.01 -5.96
CA ASP A 113 -2.99 23.37 -5.41
C ASP A 113 -3.09 23.44 -3.88
N GLU A 114 -1.96 23.59 -3.17
CA GLU A 114 -1.93 23.63 -1.71
C GLU A 114 -2.34 24.99 -1.15
N ILE A 115 -2.16 26.07 -1.93
CA ILE A 115 -2.47 27.45 -1.53
C ILE A 115 -3.89 27.59 -0.97
N PRO A 116 -4.96 27.15 -1.67
CA PRO A 116 -6.32 27.24 -1.13
C PRO A 116 -6.52 26.38 0.14
N TRP A 117 -5.77 25.28 0.31
CA TRP A 117 -5.93 24.38 1.45
C TRP A 117 -5.22 24.88 2.71
N ARG A 118 -4.18 25.71 2.58
CA ARG A 118 -3.47 26.31 3.72
C ARG A 118 -4.40 27.06 4.67
N LYS A 119 -5.39 27.78 4.12
CA LYS A 119 -6.44 28.46 4.90
C LYS A 119 -7.21 27.50 5.81
N TYR A 120 -7.29 26.22 5.43
CA TYR A 120 -8.04 25.18 6.14
C TYR A 120 -7.15 24.23 6.95
N GLY A 121 -5.92 24.61 7.27
CA GLY A 121 -5.05 23.86 8.18
C GLY A 121 -4.26 22.73 7.52
N PHE A 122 -4.10 22.75 6.19
CA PHE A 122 -3.38 21.71 5.47
C PHE A 122 -1.94 21.48 5.95
N GLU A 123 -1.22 22.55 6.32
CA GLU A 123 0.16 22.40 6.83
C GLU A 123 0.21 21.69 8.19
N ASP A 124 -0.78 21.90 9.06
CA ASP A 124 -0.83 21.21 10.35
C ASP A 124 -1.24 19.75 10.16
N ILE A 125 -2.17 19.48 9.24
CA ILE A 125 -2.50 18.10 8.84
C ILE A 125 -1.26 17.40 8.29
N ARG A 126 -0.47 18.06 7.44
CA ARG A 126 0.79 17.52 6.92
C ARG A 126 1.76 17.14 8.04
N LYS A 127 1.98 18.02 9.02
CA LYS A 127 2.86 17.72 10.16
C LYS A 127 2.37 16.50 10.95
N VAL A 128 1.06 16.40 11.19
CA VAL A 128 0.47 15.24 11.86
C VAL A 128 0.64 13.98 11.02
N MET A 129 0.47 14.07 9.69
CA MET A 129 0.74 12.95 8.79
C MET A 129 2.19 12.50 8.86
N ASP A 130 3.15 13.42 8.84
CA ASP A 130 4.57 13.09 8.95
C ASP A 130 4.88 12.35 10.25
N GLN A 131 4.34 12.82 11.36
CA GLN A 131 4.47 12.14 12.64
C GLN A 131 3.87 10.72 12.60
N LYS A 132 2.68 10.56 12.01
CA LYS A 132 2.02 9.26 11.86
C LYS A 132 2.83 8.29 11.00
N TYR A 133 3.44 8.77 9.91
CA TYR A 133 4.36 7.97 9.10
C TYR A 133 5.61 7.56 9.87
N GLU A 134 6.21 8.47 10.66
CA GLU A 134 7.37 8.11 11.49
C GLU A 134 7.00 7.02 12.52
N GLU A 135 5.89 7.20 13.23
CA GLU A 135 5.38 6.22 14.21
C GLU A 135 5.07 4.87 13.55
N PHE A 136 4.49 4.90 12.35
CA PHE A 136 4.24 3.72 11.52
C PHE A 136 5.54 2.98 11.23
N TYR A 137 6.57 3.64 10.66
CA TYR A 137 7.82 2.94 10.32
C TYR A 137 8.54 2.40 11.55
N VAL A 138 8.48 3.09 12.70
CA VAL A 138 9.01 2.56 13.97
C VAL A 138 8.28 1.27 14.37
N LYS A 139 6.95 1.25 14.26
CA LYS A 139 6.14 0.06 14.58
C LYS A 139 6.45 -1.11 13.63
N ILE A 140 6.48 -0.85 12.33
CA ILE A 140 6.73 -1.86 11.30
C ILE A 140 8.12 -2.49 11.45
N VAL A 141 9.16 -1.67 11.62
CA VAL A 141 10.53 -2.16 11.86
C VAL A 141 10.58 -3.06 13.10
N ARG A 142 9.93 -2.64 14.19
CA ARG A 142 9.84 -3.46 15.40
C ARG A 142 9.16 -4.80 15.14
N GLN A 143 8.02 -4.81 14.45
CA GLN A 143 7.28 -6.04 14.15
C GLN A 143 8.11 -7.01 13.28
N ILE A 144 8.81 -6.48 12.27
CA ILE A 144 9.71 -7.29 11.44
C ILE A 144 10.85 -7.86 12.29
N ASP A 145 11.51 -7.04 13.11
CA ASP A 145 12.61 -7.47 13.97
C ASP A 145 12.17 -8.53 14.99
N GLU A 146 10.97 -8.39 15.57
CA GLU A 146 10.38 -9.36 16.50
C GLU A 146 10.06 -10.68 15.81
N TYR A 147 9.42 -10.64 14.62
CA TYR A 147 9.16 -11.83 13.82
C TYR A 147 10.45 -12.55 13.47
N VAL A 148 11.45 -11.82 12.97
CA VAL A 148 12.75 -12.38 12.57
C VAL A 148 13.44 -13.03 13.77
N LYS A 149 13.45 -12.41 14.96
CA LYS A 149 14.07 -12.98 16.16
C LYS A 149 13.39 -14.26 16.65
N GLY A 150 12.10 -14.45 16.34
CA GLY A 150 11.34 -15.64 16.70
C GLY A 150 11.59 -16.85 15.80
N LEU A 151 12.34 -16.69 14.70
CA LEU A 151 12.63 -17.76 13.76
C LEU A 151 13.67 -18.75 14.32
N THR A 152 13.52 -20.01 13.94
CA THR A 152 14.55 -21.03 14.17
C THR A 152 15.79 -20.77 13.32
N ALA A 153 16.90 -21.45 13.64
CA ALA A 153 18.14 -21.33 12.87
C ALA A 153 17.99 -21.72 11.40
N GLU A 154 17.17 -22.73 11.11
CA GLU A 154 16.86 -23.17 9.74
C GLU A 154 16.00 -22.15 8.99
N GLU A 155 15.06 -21.50 9.67
CA GLU A 155 14.22 -20.47 9.04
C GLU A 155 14.98 -19.16 8.82
N HIS A 156 15.98 -18.88 9.66
CA HIS A 156 16.84 -17.73 9.53
C HIS A 156 17.69 -17.72 8.26
N SER A 157 18.07 -18.90 7.75
CA SER A 157 18.85 -19.03 6.50
C SER A 157 17.98 -18.95 5.25
N ARG A 158 16.65 -18.87 5.39
CA ARG A 158 15.75 -18.70 4.26
C ARG A 158 15.82 -17.27 3.73
N MET A 159 15.85 -17.15 2.41
CA MET A 159 15.86 -15.87 1.68
C MET A 159 14.75 -14.90 2.14
N THR A 160 13.58 -15.39 2.56
CA THR A 160 12.52 -14.54 3.12
C THR A 160 12.97 -13.82 4.40
N ALA A 161 13.63 -14.52 5.33
CA ALA A 161 14.11 -13.92 6.56
C ALA A 161 15.27 -12.93 6.32
N GLU A 162 16.15 -13.25 5.36
CA GLU A 162 17.21 -12.33 4.92
C GLU A 162 16.63 -11.05 4.30
N ASN A 163 15.62 -11.19 3.44
CA ASN A 163 14.94 -10.04 2.84
C ASN A 163 14.26 -9.18 3.91
N LEU A 164 13.58 -9.78 4.88
CA LEU A 164 12.96 -9.06 6.01
C LEU A 164 13.99 -8.25 6.82
N LYS A 165 15.15 -8.85 7.13
CA LYS A 165 16.25 -8.15 7.80
C LYS A 165 16.78 -6.98 6.96
N MET A 166 16.98 -7.22 5.66
CA MET A 166 17.46 -6.20 4.74
C MET A 166 16.49 -5.02 4.67
N TRP A 167 15.19 -5.27 4.49
CA TRP A 167 14.18 -4.23 4.41
C TRP A 167 14.00 -3.47 5.73
N SER A 168 14.00 -4.17 6.87
CA SER A 168 14.01 -3.53 8.20
C SER A 168 15.19 -2.56 8.32
N SER A 169 16.39 -2.99 7.89
CA SER A 169 17.59 -2.15 7.87
C SER A 169 17.47 -0.96 6.92
N GLU A 170 16.94 -1.15 5.70
CA GLU A 170 16.73 -0.06 4.74
C GLU A 170 15.79 1.03 5.30
N ILE A 171 14.67 0.64 5.91
CA ILE A 171 13.72 1.58 6.52
C ILE A 171 14.36 2.28 7.73
N LYS A 172 15.07 1.53 8.58
CA LYS A 172 15.72 2.07 9.78
C LYS A 172 16.82 3.08 9.46
N ASN A 173 17.60 2.83 8.41
CA ASN A 173 18.73 3.66 8.03
C ASN A 173 18.35 4.82 7.09
N ALA A 174 17.13 4.82 6.56
CA ALA A 174 16.63 5.91 5.72
C ALA A 174 16.52 7.22 6.51
N THR A 175 17.11 8.29 5.96
CA THR A 175 17.19 9.62 6.59
C THR A 175 15.95 10.48 6.40
N THR A 176 15.06 10.10 5.47
CA THR A 176 13.84 10.86 5.17
C THR A 176 12.63 9.94 5.14
N LEU A 177 11.46 10.48 5.48
CA LEU A 177 10.17 9.81 5.34
C LEU A 177 9.91 9.29 3.92
N ALA A 178 10.26 10.08 2.90
CA ALA A 178 10.11 9.67 1.50
C ALA A 178 10.94 8.41 1.19
N THR A 179 12.17 8.34 1.69
CA THR A 179 13.03 7.16 1.50
C THR A 179 12.50 5.94 2.24
N LYS A 180 11.99 6.13 3.47
CA LYS A 180 11.32 5.05 4.24
C LYS A 180 10.11 4.51 3.48
N ASP A 181 9.27 5.40 2.96
CA ASP A 181 8.07 5.04 2.23
C ASP A 181 8.37 4.29 0.93
N MET A 182 9.36 4.75 0.16
CA MET A 182 9.81 4.04 -1.05
C MET A 182 10.31 2.62 -0.74
N ALA A 183 11.10 2.45 0.33
CA ALA A 183 11.59 1.14 0.75
C ALA A 183 10.43 0.22 1.17
N PHE A 184 9.51 0.74 2.00
CA PHE A 184 8.33 0.00 2.43
C PHE A 184 7.42 -0.43 1.28
N ARG A 185 7.08 0.48 0.35
CA ARG A 185 6.23 0.15 -0.81
C ARG A 185 6.87 -0.88 -1.73
N LYS A 186 8.18 -0.81 -1.95
CA LYS A 186 8.93 -1.82 -2.71
C LYS A 186 8.82 -3.19 -2.04
N TYR A 187 8.95 -3.22 -0.73
CA TYR A 187 8.81 -4.43 0.08
C TYR A 187 7.38 -5.03 0.00
N MET A 188 6.35 -4.22 0.25
CA MET A 188 4.96 -4.67 0.18
C MET A 188 4.62 -5.18 -1.22
N ARG A 189 5.07 -4.46 -2.26
CA ARG A 189 4.86 -4.89 -3.64
C ARG A 189 5.47 -6.26 -3.93
N PHE A 190 6.71 -6.49 -3.47
CA PHE A 190 7.38 -7.76 -3.69
C PHE A 190 6.62 -8.94 -3.07
N ASN A 191 6.10 -8.78 -1.85
CA ASN A 191 5.43 -9.86 -1.12
C ASN A 191 3.99 -10.08 -1.58
N TYR A 192 3.25 -9.03 -1.93
CA TYR A 192 1.87 -9.16 -2.39
C TYR A 192 1.72 -9.48 -3.88
N PHE A 193 2.64 -9.02 -4.75
CA PHE A 193 2.47 -9.14 -6.20
C PHE A 193 3.54 -10.00 -6.91
N GLU A 194 4.78 -10.04 -6.42
CA GLU A 194 5.89 -10.64 -7.17
C GLU A 194 6.30 -12.03 -6.65
N ARG A 195 5.89 -12.40 -5.42
CA ARG A 195 6.08 -13.76 -4.84
C ARG A 195 4.87 -14.25 -4.04
N GLY A 196 3.66 -13.85 -4.45
CA GLY A 196 2.38 -14.23 -3.83
C GLY A 196 1.72 -15.51 -4.38
N VAL A 197 2.48 -16.35 -5.11
CA VAL A 197 2.10 -17.72 -5.53
C VAL A 197 3.35 -18.59 -5.56
#